data_AF-A0A9Y1Z2S9-F1
#
_entry.id   AF-A0A9Y1Z2S9-F1
#
_cell.length_a   1.000
_cell.length_b   1.000
_cell.length_c   1.000
_cell.angle_alpha   90.00
_cell.angle_beta   90.00
_cell.angle_gamma   90.00
#
_symmetry.space_group_name_H-M   'P 1'
#
loop_
_entity.id
_entity.type
_entity.pdbx_description
1 polymer ?
#
loop_
_entity_poly.entity_id
_entity_poly.type
_entity_poly.pdbx_seq_one_letter_code
_entity_poly.pdbx_strand_id
1 'polypeptide(L)'
;MHKALLSALLVISLVVAEVTCGEARMGPPERPQVFQRPEDLVNYLKALNEYYAIVGRPRFGRSVNTNKRSVEELGDLKSDE
;
A
#
# COMPACT_ATOMS: atom_id res chain seq x y z
N MET A 1 -5.84 -49.49 5.24
CA MET A 1 -5.76 -48.31 6.13
C MET A 1 -4.67 -47.32 5.71
N HIS A 2 -3.47 -47.76 5.31
CA HIS A 2 -2.39 -46.87 4.87
C HIS A 2 -2.73 -45.94 3.69
N LYS A 3 -3.49 -46.42 2.70
CA LYS A 3 -3.90 -45.59 1.54
C LYS A 3 -4.79 -44.41 1.95
N ALA A 4 -5.71 -44.63 2.89
CA ALA A 4 -6.58 -43.60 3.43
C ALA A 4 -5.83 -42.60 4.32
N LEU A 5 -4.83 -43.09 5.07
CA LEU A 5 -3.93 -42.24 5.86
C LEU A 5 -3.08 -41.35 4.95
N LEU A 6 -2.51 -41.90 3.87
CA LEU A 6 -1.73 -41.13 2.90
C LEU A 6 -2.59 -40.09 2.18
N SER A 7 -3.82 -40.45 1.77
CA SER A 7 -4.72 -39.48 1.16
C SER A 7 -5.12 -38.37 2.13
N ALA A 8 -5.40 -38.70 3.40
CA ALA A 8 -5.71 -37.70 4.41
C ALA A 8 -4.51 -36.77 4.66
N LEU A 9 -3.29 -37.33 4.75
CA LEU A 9 -2.07 -36.56 4.96
C LEU A 9 -1.77 -35.62 3.78
N LEU A 10 -2.01 -36.07 2.55
CA LEU A 10 -1.89 -35.24 1.35
C LEU A 10 -2.90 -34.08 1.36
N VAL A 11 -4.16 -34.35 1.69
CA VAL A 11 -5.19 -33.31 1.80
C VAL A 11 -4.84 -32.30 2.88
N ILE A 12 -4.40 -32.76 4.06
CA ILE A 12 -3.96 -31.88 5.15
C ILE A 12 -2.76 -31.02 4.71
N SER A 13 -1.78 -31.61 4.03
CA SER A 13 -0.61 -30.88 3.53
C SER A 13 -1.00 -29.78 2.52
N LEU A 14 -1.97 -30.03 1.63
CA LEU A 14 -2.45 -29.04 0.69
C LEU A 14 -3.17 -27.89 1.40
N VAL A 15 -4.03 -28.20 2.39
CA VAL A 15 -4.73 -27.18 3.18
C VAL A 15 -3.75 -26.31 3.95
N VAL A 16 -2.72 -26.91 4.57
CA VAL A 16 -1.68 -26.16 5.28
C VAL A 16 -0.91 -25.26 4.32
N ALA A 17 -0.50 -25.76 3.14
CA ALA A 17 0.24 -24.99 2.15
C ALA A 17 -0.53 -23.74 1.68
N GLU A 18 -1.83 -23.84 1.42
CA GLU A 18 -2.68 -22.70 1.05
C GLU A 18 -2.73 -21.62 2.15
N VAL A 19 -2.84 -22.05 3.41
CA VAL A 19 -2.92 -21.12 4.56
C VAL A 19 -1.57 -20.47 4.85
N THR A 20 -0.45 -21.20 4.67
CA THR A 20 0.89 -20.69 4.97
C THR A 20 1.53 -19.90 3.83
N CYS A 21 1.18 -20.17 2.56
CA CYS A 21 1.77 -19.46 1.41
C CYS A 21 1.13 -18.09 1.12
N GLY A 22 0.12 -17.67 1.89
CA GLY A 22 -0.52 -16.36 1.75
C GLY A 22 0.36 -15.17 2.16
N GLU A 23 1.42 -15.38 2.96
CA GLU A 23 2.23 -14.30 3.55
C GLU A 23 3.20 -13.62 2.58
N ALA A 24 3.53 -14.23 1.44
CA ALA A 24 4.50 -13.67 0.48
C ALA A 24 4.04 -12.37 -0.22
N ARG A 25 2.80 -11.93 0.01
CA ARG A 25 2.22 -10.71 -0.59
C ARG A 25 2.03 -9.55 0.40
N MET A 26 2.67 -9.60 1.57
CA MET A 26 2.62 -8.50 2.54
C MET A 26 3.50 -7.30 2.18
N GLY A 27 4.12 -7.28 0.99
CA GLY A 27 4.84 -6.13 0.46
C GLY A 27 3.94 -5.23 -0.41
N PRO A 28 4.31 -3.95 -0.61
CA PRO A 28 3.60 -3.10 -1.55
C PRO A 28 3.65 -3.72 -2.95
N PRO A 29 2.58 -3.62 -3.76
CA PRO A 29 2.59 -4.15 -5.11
C PRO A 29 3.72 -3.49 -5.93
N GLU A 30 4.44 -4.29 -6.70
CA GLU A 30 5.54 -3.80 -7.53
C GLU A 30 4.98 -2.84 -8.60
N ARG A 31 5.57 -1.65 -8.68
CA ARG A 31 5.18 -0.65 -9.68
C ARG A 31 5.88 -0.95 -11.01
N PRO A 32 5.14 -1.26 -12.08
CA PRO A 32 5.75 -1.41 -13.39
C PRO A 32 6.31 -0.06 -13.87
N GLN A 33 7.43 -0.10 -14.61
CA GLN A 33 8.06 1.11 -15.18
C GLN A 33 7.11 1.86 -16.13
N VAL A 34 6.27 1.11 -16.85
CA VAL A 34 5.26 1.64 -17.77
C VAL A 34 4.01 0.78 -17.69
N PHE A 35 2.83 1.41 -17.64
CA PHE A 35 1.54 0.71 -17.80
C PHE A 35 1.22 0.60 -19.29
N GLN A 36 1.13 -0.61 -19.82
CA GLN A 36 0.86 -0.82 -21.24
C GLN A 36 -0.61 -0.62 -21.57
N ARG A 37 -1.50 -0.95 -20.63
CA ARG A 37 -2.96 -0.80 -20.78
C ARG A 37 -3.54 0.04 -19.65
N PRO A 38 -4.67 0.73 -19.91
CA PRO A 38 -5.38 1.47 -18.86
C PRO A 38 -5.90 0.53 -17.77
N GLU A 39 -6.25 -0.71 -18.10
CA GLU A 39 -6.70 -1.70 -17.10
C GLU A 39 -5.60 -2.04 -16.08
N ASP A 40 -4.34 -2.06 -16.50
CA ASP A 40 -3.20 -2.38 -15.64
C ASP A 40 -3.03 -1.33 -14.53
N LEU A 41 -3.26 -0.06 -14.87
CA LEU A 41 -3.23 1.04 -13.91
C LEU A 41 -4.35 0.89 -12.87
N VAL A 42 -5.58 0.58 -13.31
CA VAL A 42 -6.73 0.38 -12.42
C VAL A 42 -6.47 -0.78 -11.46
N ASN A 43 -5.95 -1.89 -11.97
CA ASN A 43 -5.62 -3.07 -11.17
C ASN A 43 -4.52 -2.77 -10.16
N TYR A 44 -3.46 -2.05 -10.56
CA TYR A 44 -2.39 -1.63 -9.67
C TYR A 44 -2.90 -0.72 -8.54
N LEU A 45 -3.75 0.27 -8.85
CA LEU A 45 -4.33 1.17 -7.84
C LEU A 45 -5.22 0.41 -6.84
N LYS A 46 -5.97 -0.60 -7.32
CA LYS A 46 -6.79 -1.45 -6.46
C LYS A 46 -5.91 -2.26 -5.49
N ALA A 47 -4.89 -2.93 -5.99
CA ALA A 47 -3.93 -3.68 -5.17
C ALA A 47 -3.21 -2.78 -4.15
N LEU A 48 -2.86 -1.55 -4.55
CA LEU A 48 -2.21 -0.58 -3.68
C LEU A 48 -3.13 -0.12 -2.53
N ASN A 49 -4.41 0.10 -2.84
CA ASN A 49 -5.40 0.46 -1.82
C ASN A 49 -5.65 -0.68 -0.83
N GLU A 50 -5.73 -1.93 -1.32
CA GLU A 50 -5.84 -3.13 -0.48
C GLU A 50 -4.64 -3.27 0.46
N TYR A 51 -3.43 -3.07 -0.06
CA TYR A 51 -2.19 -3.08 0.73
C TYR A 51 -2.23 -2.05 1.89
N TYR A 52 -2.55 -0.79 1.60
CA TYR A 52 -2.62 0.25 2.63
C TYR A 52 -3.84 0.13 3.57
N ALA A 53 -4.87 -0.63 3.20
CA ALA A 53 -5.96 -0.96 4.11
C ALA A 53 -5.49 -1.89 5.24
N ILE A 54 -4.51 -2.76 4.95
CA ILE A 54 -3.97 -3.75 5.91
C ILE A 54 -2.81 -3.15 6.72
N VAL A 55 -1.84 -2.53 6.06
CA VAL A 55 -0.63 -1.98 6.72
C VAL A 55 -0.92 -0.68 7.49
N GLY A 56 -2.06 -0.05 7.20
CA GLY A 56 -2.48 1.23 7.76
C GLY A 56 -2.38 2.33 6.72
N ARG A 57 -3.39 3.22 6.69
CA ARG A 57 -3.42 4.34 5.75
C ARG A 57 -2.26 5.29 6.04
N PRO A 58 -1.44 5.66 5.04
CA PRO A 58 -0.44 6.70 5.18
C PRO A 58 -1.12 7.98 5.69
N ARG A 59 -0.82 8.37 6.93
CA ARG A 59 -1.30 9.64 7.48
C ARG A 59 -0.32 10.70 7.02
N PHE A 60 -0.59 11.29 5.86
CA PHE A 60 0.07 12.53 5.47
C PHE A 60 -0.37 13.59 6.48
N GLY A 61 0.49 13.86 7.46
CA GLY A 61 0.28 14.95 8.41
C GLY A 61 0.08 16.25 7.63
N ARG A 62 -0.79 17.12 8.14
CA ARG A 62 -0.98 18.49 7.61
C ARG A 62 0.41 19.08 7.38
N SER A 63 0.71 19.50 6.15
CA SER A 63 1.81 20.42 5.91
C SER A 63 1.64 21.54 6.95
N VAL A 64 2.51 21.56 7.95
CA VAL A 64 2.53 22.66 8.92
C VAL A 64 2.87 23.84 8.04
N ASN A 65 1.85 24.63 7.81
CA ASN A 65 1.82 25.84 7.03
C ASN A 65 3.02 26.72 7.41
N THR A 66 4.16 26.50 6.76
CA THR A 66 5.38 27.33 6.88
C THR A 66 5.18 28.68 6.20
N ASN A 67 4.02 28.93 5.59
CA ASN A 67 3.77 30.10 4.76
C ASN A 67 2.76 31.10 5.36
N LYS A 68 2.64 31.17 6.69
CA LYS A 68 1.91 32.26 7.36
C LYS A 68 2.81 33.34 7.97
N ARG A 69 4.12 33.10 8.13
CA ARG A 69 5.04 34.12 8.68
C ARG A 69 5.71 35.01 7.63
N SER A 70 5.76 34.57 6.38
CA SER A 70 6.48 35.28 5.29
C SER A 70 5.70 36.43 4.66
N VAL A 71 4.37 36.51 4.85
CA VAL A 71 3.54 37.57 4.25
C VAL A 71 3.45 38.80 5.16
N GLU A 72 3.49 38.62 6.48
CA GLU A 72 3.44 39.74 7.44
C GLU A 72 4.76 40.53 7.43
N GLU A 73 5.93 39.87 7.32
CA GLU A 73 7.23 40.56 7.20
C GLU A 73 7.41 41.34 5.89
N LEU A 74 6.66 41.02 4.83
CA LEU A 74 6.73 41.74 3.55
C LEU A 74 5.82 42.98 3.52
N GLY A 75 4.83 43.06 4.42
CA GLY A 75 3.90 44.19 4.53
C GLY A 75 4.48 45.40 5.28
N ASP A 76 5.38 45.16 6.23
CA ASP A 76 5.96 46.21 7.10
C ASP A 76 7.12 46.99 6.47
N LEU A 77 7.60 46.61 5.28
CA LEU A 77 8.70 47.31 4.60
C LEU A 77 8.24 48.42 3.63
N LYS A 78 6.93 48.69 3.52
CA LYS A 78 6.39 49.59 2.49
C LYS A 78 5.62 50.82 3.03
N SER A 79 5.72 51.09 4.32
CA SER A 79 5.11 52.28 4.94
C SER A 79 6.18 53.22 5.49
N ASP A 80 6.96 53.81 4.59
CA ASP A 80 7.74 55.03 4.82
C ASP A 80 7.82 55.80 3.48
N GLU A 81 6.70 56.41 3.06
CA GLU A 81 6.62 57.56 2.15
C GLU A 81 5.34 58.36 2.42
#